data_AF-A0A843IUH4-F1
#
_entry.id   AF-A0A843IUH4-F1
#
_cell.length_a   1.000
_cell.length_b   1.000
_cell.length_c   1.000
_cell.angle_alpha   90.00
_cell.angle_beta   90.00
_cell.angle_gamma   90.00
#
_symmetry.space_group_name_H-M   'P 1'
#
loop_
_entity.id
_entity.type
_entity.pdbx_description
1 polymer ?
#
loop_
_entity_poly.entity_id
_entity_poly.type
_entity_poly.pdbx_seq_one_letter_code
_entity_poly.pdbx_strand_id
1 'polypeptide(L)'
;MSENVQVGSFYKYLIDQGYYFDKELIENYLLSLKVKPFEILTGNSGTGKTKLSQLFALFLINDVGNNSPKVIEHGKYFKVKAKTNYSSWKSMGWTVAKDDFEKILPIRNCEVNFDLLVDDIPAEGHIDIVCQLYYSNTKLQQYFKKLYEKDDKMIVDMFVNCSDIKKISDDYEPTNGSIILTQKANKTAAKDRQWMLNSSFFKYLPFKNGYINCEIMVDDFTSDARFRVLPRFTFKNNPRLQSYLNTNMGKEVKIELKIDNFDFEGFVPEFNCDKSKEKTETTLLEYDKKDPRYQIVPVGANWTDNTNIVGYYNVITEGYQSTPAYELIKQAQKDPENPYFLILDEMNLSHVERYFADFLSAIESGEEIPLYGNNQTLKLPDNLFIIGTVNVDETTYMFSPKVLDRANTIEFETVSAWNYMSSSNNSGDFEGDIGYLQDPLRDSDISNLNIEDLKDIFSGITFEGDNLWDTLAMELTAFQETLKGSGFDFGFRVINEILRFMVVAWRYENSPREWNNWVRYFDAQIKQKILPKLHGSEKAIGNVLTNLFNICLIDRNNNENPKNTIVNKDDCRYYTSALKLKDMAKVLSDQRYVSFIN
;
A
#
# COMPACT_ATOMS: atom_id res chain seq x y z
N MET A 1 30.73 5.55 10.71
CA MET A 1 29.36 5.42 11.24
C MET A 1 28.47 5.54 10.02
N SER A 2 28.09 4.40 9.44
CA SER A 2 27.20 4.32 8.29
C SER A 2 25.77 4.34 8.82
N GLU A 3 25.00 5.33 8.41
CA GLU A 3 23.57 5.41 8.64
C GLU A 3 22.89 4.30 7.82
N ASN A 4 22.17 3.40 8.50
CA ASN A 4 21.29 2.42 7.88
C ASN A 4 20.24 3.14 7.02
N VAL A 5 20.16 2.82 5.73
CA VAL A 5 19.14 3.36 4.83
C VAL A 5 17.79 2.70 5.17
N GLN A 6 17.02 3.38 6.02
CA GLN A 6 15.69 2.99 6.46
C GLN A 6 14.71 3.03 5.28
N VAL A 7 13.92 1.96 5.09
CA VAL A 7 12.69 2.00 4.29
C VAL A 7 11.83 3.13 4.87
N GLY A 8 11.52 4.17 4.08
CA GLY A 8 10.85 5.35 4.60
C GLY A 8 9.44 5.00 5.06
N SER A 9 9.10 5.33 6.31
CA SER A 9 7.75 5.14 6.84
C SER A 9 6.72 6.01 6.14
N PHE A 10 5.45 5.64 6.24
CA PHE A 10 4.34 6.48 5.83
C PHE A 10 4.36 7.86 6.51
N TYR A 11 4.79 7.94 7.77
CA TYR A 11 4.94 9.22 8.47
C TYR A 11 5.96 10.14 7.78
N LYS A 12 7.12 9.58 7.43
CA LYS A 12 8.13 10.31 6.67
C LYS A 12 7.62 10.70 5.28
N TYR A 13 6.89 9.81 4.61
CA TYR A 13 6.26 10.12 3.32
C TYR A 13 5.29 11.31 3.43
N LEU A 14 4.47 11.39 4.48
CA LEU A 14 3.57 12.53 4.70
C LEU A 14 4.35 13.84 4.86
N ILE A 15 5.43 13.83 5.65
CA ILE A 15 6.30 15.00 5.84
C ILE A 15 6.95 15.41 4.51
N ASP A 16 7.45 14.46 3.73
CA ASP A 16 8.06 14.70 2.41
C ASP A 16 7.04 15.28 1.41
N GLN A 17 5.74 14.96 1.57
CA GLN A 17 4.64 15.56 0.81
C GLN A 17 4.16 16.90 1.39
N GLY A 18 4.75 17.40 2.48
CA GLY A 18 4.41 18.67 3.12
C GLY A 18 3.18 18.60 4.04
N TYR A 19 2.77 17.41 4.48
CA TYR A 19 1.66 17.21 5.38
C TYR A 19 2.14 16.81 6.77
N TYR A 20 1.70 17.57 7.77
CA TYR A 20 2.02 17.33 9.17
C TYR A 20 0.74 16.91 9.90
N PHE A 21 0.71 15.66 10.33
CA PHE A 21 -0.32 15.13 11.21
C PHE A 21 0.30 14.71 12.53
N ASP A 22 -0.52 14.64 13.56
CA ASP A 22 -0.11 14.01 14.81
C ASP A 22 0.25 12.53 14.56
N LYS A 23 1.35 12.09 15.14
CA LYS A 23 1.88 10.74 14.92
C LYS A 23 0.96 9.66 15.50
N GLU A 24 0.39 9.91 16.69
CA GLU A 24 -0.55 8.98 17.30
C GLU A 24 -1.84 8.88 16.49
N LEU A 25 -2.28 9.97 15.85
CA LEU A 25 -3.42 9.96 14.93
C LEU A 25 -3.16 9.04 13.72
N ILE A 26 -1.99 9.14 13.09
CA ILE A 26 -1.64 8.26 11.96
C ILE A 26 -1.51 6.81 12.43
N GLU A 27 -0.87 6.58 13.57
CA GLU A 27 -0.71 5.24 14.12
C GLU A 27 -2.09 4.61 14.40
N ASN A 28 -3.00 5.35 15.02
CA ASN A 28 -4.36 4.90 15.28
C ASN A 28 -5.12 4.58 13.99
N TYR A 29 -5.01 5.44 12.98
CA TYR A 29 -5.58 5.21 11.64
C TYR A 29 -5.08 3.90 11.01
N LEU A 30 -3.77 3.66 11.04
CA LEU A 30 -3.21 2.45 10.45
C LEU A 30 -3.58 1.17 11.24
N LEU A 31 -3.61 1.25 12.58
CA LEU A 31 -4.02 0.14 13.43
C LEU A 31 -5.50 -0.22 13.26
N SER A 32 -6.38 0.77 13.11
CA SER A 32 -7.82 0.53 12.95
C SER A 32 -8.15 -0.16 11.61
N LEU A 33 -7.40 0.15 10.53
CA LEU A 33 -7.63 -0.47 9.22
C LEU A 33 -7.43 -1.98 9.27
N LYS A 34 -6.50 -2.46 10.09
CA LYS A 34 -6.23 -3.90 10.29
C LYS A 34 -7.34 -4.64 11.03
N VAL A 35 -8.13 -3.93 11.82
CA VAL A 35 -9.23 -4.55 12.58
C VAL A 35 -10.46 -4.69 11.71
N LYS A 36 -10.76 -3.67 10.91
CA LYS A 36 -11.98 -3.62 10.10
C LYS A 36 -11.83 -2.69 8.90
N PRO A 37 -12.38 -3.05 7.73
CA PRO A 37 -12.23 -2.26 6.50
C PRO A 37 -13.13 -1.01 6.46
N PHE A 38 -13.69 -0.53 7.56
CA PHE A 38 -14.56 0.66 7.56
C PHE A 38 -14.22 1.63 8.67
N GLU A 39 -13.88 2.86 8.29
CA GLU A 39 -13.50 3.94 9.20
C GLU A 39 -14.23 5.24 8.88
N ILE A 40 -14.44 6.05 9.91
CA ILE A 40 -15.02 7.38 9.82
C ILE A 40 -14.00 8.38 10.36
N LEU A 41 -13.58 9.32 9.52
CA LEU A 41 -12.70 10.42 9.89
C LEU A 41 -13.57 11.66 10.10
N THR A 42 -13.57 12.22 11.31
CA THR A 42 -14.36 13.40 11.68
C THR A 42 -13.45 14.55 12.08
N GLY A 43 -13.84 15.78 11.83
CA GLY A 43 -13.12 16.98 12.25
C GLY A 43 -13.47 18.20 11.40
N ASN A 44 -12.92 19.35 11.73
CA ASN A 44 -13.20 20.60 11.01
C ASN A 44 -12.77 20.53 9.54
N SER A 45 -13.32 21.41 8.71
CA SER A 45 -12.88 21.51 7.32
C SER A 45 -11.38 21.87 7.22
N GLY A 46 -10.68 21.29 6.25
CA GLY A 46 -9.25 21.57 6.00
C GLY A 46 -8.26 20.85 6.91
N THR A 47 -8.69 19.98 7.83
CA THR A 47 -7.78 19.20 8.70
C THR A 47 -7.06 18.03 8.01
N GLY A 48 -7.32 17.80 6.72
CA GLY A 48 -6.59 16.81 5.91
C GLY A 48 -7.14 15.38 5.94
N LYS A 49 -8.36 15.16 6.44
CA LYS A 49 -9.04 13.84 6.53
C LYS A 49 -8.97 13.02 5.24
N THR A 50 -9.55 13.54 4.16
CA THR A 50 -9.55 12.92 2.83
C THR A 50 -8.12 12.73 2.31
N LYS A 51 -7.24 13.69 2.60
CA LYS A 51 -5.87 13.69 2.09
C LYS A 51 -4.99 12.62 2.73
N LEU A 52 -5.17 12.33 4.02
CA LEU A 52 -4.44 11.26 4.71
C LEU A 52 -4.63 9.92 3.99
N SER A 53 -5.88 9.53 3.72
CA SER A 53 -6.20 8.27 3.05
C SER A 53 -5.75 8.22 1.59
N GLN A 54 -5.86 9.33 0.86
CA GLN A 54 -5.29 9.43 -0.49
C GLN A 54 -3.76 9.20 -0.49
N LEU A 55 -3.07 9.88 0.43
CA LEU A 55 -1.62 9.76 0.54
C LEU A 55 -1.21 8.37 0.99
N PHE A 56 -2.00 7.69 1.82
CA PHE A 56 -1.72 6.31 2.22
C PHE A 56 -1.86 5.34 1.03
N ALA A 57 -2.93 5.45 0.24
CA ALA A 57 -3.09 4.66 -0.98
C ALA A 57 -1.93 4.87 -1.98
N LEU A 58 -1.52 6.13 -2.17
CA LEU A 58 -0.37 6.48 -3.01
C LEU A 58 0.96 5.99 -2.42
N PHE A 59 1.14 6.08 -1.11
CA PHE A 59 2.29 5.53 -0.40
C PHE A 59 2.41 4.04 -0.68
N LEU A 60 1.31 3.28 -0.57
CA LEU A 60 1.29 1.85 -0.85
C LEU A 60 1.58 1.54 -2.33
N ILE A 61 1.21 2.40 -3.28
CA ILE A 61 1.62 2.22 -4.70
C ILE A 61 3.11 2.43 -4.88
N ASN A 62 3.65 3.45 -4.22
CA ASN A 62 5.06 3.76 -4.26
C ASN A 62 5.89 2.73 -3.48
N ASP A 63 5.31 2.09 -2.46
CA ASP A 63 5.93 1.04 -1.65
C ASP A 63 5.84 -0.34 -2.30
N VAL A 64 4.73 -0.68 -2.94
CA VAL A 64 4.66 -1.83 -3.87
C VAL A 64 5.56 -1.59 -5.09
N GLY A 65 5.81 -0.33 -5.44
CA GLY A 65 6.86 0.13 -6.37
C GLY A 65 8.29 0.14 -5.80
N ASN A 66 8.51 -0.11 -4.51
CA ASN A 66 9.84 -0.25 -3.90
C ASN A 66 10.45 -1.65 -4.13
N ASN A 67 9.70 -2.56 -4.76
CA ASN A 67 10.24 -3.74 -5.44
C ASN A 67 10.75 -3.43 -6.86
N SER A 68 10.64 -2.18 -7.32
CA SER A 68 11.28 -1.70 -8.54
C SER A 68 12.55 -0.89 -8.22
N PRO A 69 13.53 -0.85 -9.13
CA PRO A 69 14.76 -0.07 -8.97
C PRO A 69 14.50 1.38 -8.58
N LYS A 70 15.08 1.81 -7.46
CA LYS A 70 15.24 3.23 -7.15
C LYS A 70 16.52 3.73 -7.81
N VAL A 71 16.42 4.86 -8.51
CA VAL A 71 17.55 5.72 -8.81
C VAL A 71 17.86 6.51 -7.52
N ILE A 72 19.03 6.30 -6.93
CA ILE A 72 19.45 6.94 -5.67
C ILE A 72 20.71 7.79 -5.93
N GLU A 73 20.83 8.89 -5.17
CA GLU A 73 21.86 9.94 -5.28
C GLU A 73 21.95 10.61 -6.66
N HIS A 74 21.21 11.72 -6.84
CA HIS A 74 21.40 12.67 -7.96
C HIS A 74 21.47 11.98 -9.36
N GLY A 75 20.76 10.87 -9.57
CA GLY A 75 20.76 10.16 -10.84
C GLY A 75 21.96 9.24 -11.11
N LYS A 76 22.79 8.91 -10.11
CA LYS A 76 24.06 8.17 -10.31
C LYS A 76 23.97 6.65 -10.20
N TYR A 77 23.13 6.09 -9.34
CA TYR A 77 23.05 4.62 -9.17
C TYR A 77 21.62 4.13 -9.25
N PHE A 78 21.41 2.94 -9.82
CA PHE A 78 20.12 2.23 -9.82
C PHE A 78 20.20 0.95 -8.98
N LYS A 79 19.14 0.66 -8.24
CA LYS A 79 19.03 -0.51 -7.35
C LYS A 79 18.49 -1.74 -8.09
N VAL A 80 19.21 -2.85 -8.09
CA VAL A 80 18.77 -4.16 -8.60
C VAL A 80 18.69 -5.18 -7.47
N LYS A 81 17.78 -6.14 -7.57
CA LYS A 81 17.69 -7.27 -6.64
C LYS A 81 18.52 -8.44 -7.15
N ALA A 82 19.61 -8.76 -6.47
CA ALA A 82 20.54 -9.81 -6.89
C ALA A 82 20.39 -11.09 -6.06
N LYS A 83 20.11 -12.22 -6.74
CA LYS A 83 20.06 -13.55 -6.11
C LYS A 83 21.47 -14.09 -5.87
N THR A 84 21.74 -14.55 -4.65
CA THR A 84 23.04 -15.13 -4.24
C THR A 84 23.15 -16.60 -4.64
N ASN A 85 23.07 -16.88 -5.94
CA ASN A 85 23.12 -18.25 -6.49
C ASN A 85 24.57 -18.74 -6.76
N TYR A 86 24.72 -19.98 -7.24
CA TYR A 86 26.04 -20.56 -7.52
C TYR A 86 26.91 -19.70 -8.46
N SER A 87 26.33 -19.12 -9.52
CA SER A 87 27.05 -18.25 -10.47
C SER A 87 27.53 -16.95 -9.82
N SER A 88 26.77 -16.43 -8.86
CA SER A 88 27.05 -15.16 -8.19
C SER A 88 28.43 -15.13 -7.53
N TRP A 89 28.91 -16.25 -6.98
CA TRP A 89 30.24 -16.34 -6.38
C TRP A 89 31.22 -17.16 -7.23
N LYS A 90 30.78 -18.20 -7.94
CA LYS A 90 31.70 -19.07 -8.71
C LYS A 90 32.20 -18.40 -9.98
N SER A 91 31.28 -17.79 -10.72
CA SER A 91 31.55 -17.12 -12.01
C SER A 91 31.65 -15.61 -11.86
N MET A 92 31.49 -15.10 -10.63
CA MET A 92 31.47 -13.67 -10.30
C MET A 92 30.51 -12.89 -11.21
N GLY A 93 29.33 -13.46 -11.48
CA GLY A 93 28.36 -12.81 -12.35
C GLY A 93 26.94 -13.36 -12.22
N TRP A 94 26.00 -12.58 -12.74
CA TRP A 94 24.56 -12.76 -12.58
C TRP A 94 23.84 -12.58 -13.90
N THR A 95 22.71 -13.27 -14.04
CA THR A 95 21.62 -12.80 -14.88
C THR A 95 20.75 -11.91 -14.00
N VAL A 96 20.62 -10.63 -14.37
CA VAL A 96 19.83 -9.66 -13.60
C VAL A 96 18.39 -9.65 -14.11
N ALA A 97 17.43 -9.32 -13.24
CA ALA A 97 16.04 -9.25 -13.64
C ALA A 97 15.84 -8.17 -14.70
N LYS A 98 15.01 -8.46 -15.70
CA LYS A 98 14.76 -7.56 -16.83
C LYS A 98 13.99 -6.32 -16.38
N ASP A 99 13.02 -6.54 -15.49
CA ASP A 99 12.20 -5.53 -14.80
C ASP A 99 13.05 -4.43 -14.16
N ASP A 100 14.26 -4.78 -13.72
CA ASP A 100 15.16 -3.83 -13.08
C ASP A 100 15.77 -2.79 -14.06
N PHE A 101 15.60 -3.00 -15.36
CA PHE A 101 16.21 -2.17 -16.41
C PHE A 101 15.19 -1.57 -17.37
N GLU A 102 13.90 -1.88 -17.25
CA GLU A 102 12.85 -1.43 -18.19
C GLU A 102 12.69 0.09 -18.26
N LYS A 103 13.05 0.81 -17.18
CA LYS A 103 13.01 2.28 -17.15
C LYS A 103 14.27 2.94 -17.73
N ILE A 104 15.32 2.16 -17.92
CA ILE A 104 16.65 2.61 -18.37
C ILE A 104 16.90 2.21 -19.82
N LEU A 105 16.44 1.02 -20.20
CA LEU A 105 16.55 0.43 -21.53
C LEU A 105 15.15 0.01 -21.98
N PRO A 106 14.81 0.14 -23.28
CA PRO A 106 13.49 -0.20 -23.82
C PRO A 106 13.34 -1.72 -24.00
N ILE A 107 13.52 -2.46 -22.90
CA ILE A 107 13.55 -3.93 -22.88
C ILE A 107 12.20 -4.48 -23.35
N ARG A 108 11.07 -4.00 -22.80
CA ARG A 108 9.73 -4.43 -23.21
C ARG A 108 9.46 -4.22 -24.69
N ASN A 109 9.86 -3.06 -25.22
CA ASN A 109 9.72 -2.74 -26.64
C ASN A 109 10.56 -3.67 -27.54
N CYS A 110 11.59 -4.33 -26.99
CA CYS A 110 12.39 -5.30 -27.72
C CYS A 110 11.86 -6.73 -27.66
N GLU A 111 11.00 -7.06 -26.69
CA GLU A 111 10.51 -8.43 -26.45
C GLU A 111 9.23 -8.72 -27.21
N VAL A 112 9.38 -8.98 -28.50
CA VAL A 112 8.26 -9.17 -29.42
C VAL A 112 8.15 -10.60 -29.92
N ASN A 113 6.91 -11.04 -30.15
CA ASN A 113 6.62 -12.22 -30.95
C ASN A 113 6.68 -11.85 -32.43
N PHE A 114 7.17 -12.76 -33.28
CA PHE A 114 7.27 -12.51 -34.70
C PHE A 114 7.23 -13.82 -35.49
N ASP A 115 6.84 -13.69 -36.75
CA ASP A 115 7.00 -14.75 -37.75
C ASP A 115 8.40 -14.68 -38.34
N LEU A 116 8.98 -15.85 -38.60
CA LEU A 116 10.29 -15.95 -39.24
C LEU A 116 10.36 -17.02 -40.32
N LEU A 117 11.35 -16.88 -41.19
CA LEU A 117 11.76 -17.88 -42.16
C LEU A 117 13.23 -18.24 -41.91
N VAL A 118 13.54 -19.52 -41.72
CA VAL A 118 14.92 -20.03 -41.73
C VAL A 118 15.13 -20.80 -43.03
N ASP A 119 15.87 -20.22 -43.98
CA ASP A 119 16.03 -20.75 -45.35
C ASP A 119 14.69 -21.27 -45.91
N ASP A 120 13.69 -20.38 -45.94
CA ASP A 120 12.30 -20.62 -46.40
C ASP A 120 11.45 -21.57 -45.55
N ILE A 121 11.94 -22.02 -44.39
CA ILE A 121 11.15 -22.79 -43.44
C ILE A 121 10.43 -21.84 -42.47
N PRO A 122 9.09 -21.74 -42.51
CA PRO A 122 8.35 -20.85 -41.62
C PRO A 122 8.39 -21.36 -40.18
N ALA A 123 8.56 -20.44 -39.25
CA ALA A 123 8.44 -20.68 -37.81
C ALA A 123 7.92 -19.42 -37.12
N GLU A 124 7.51 -19.60 -35.86
CA GLU A 124 7.11 -18.51 -34.98
C GLU A 124 8.11 -18.41 -33.84
N GLY A 125 8.55 -17.18 -33.55
CA GLY A 125 9.61 -16.89 -32.60
C GLY A 125 9.25 -15.78 -31.62
N HIS A 126 10.10 -15.65 -30.61
CA HIS A 126 10.06 -14.59 -29.60
C HIS A 126 11.49 -14.13 -29.31
N ILE A 127 11.69 -12.82 -29.19
CA ILE A 127 12.96 -12.23 -28.77
C ILE A 127 12.86 -11.97 -27.27
N ASP A 128 13.78 -12.55 -26.52
CA ASP A 128 14.01 -12.27 -25.10
C ASP A 128 15.26 -11.40 -24.96
N ILE A 129 15.27 -10.42 -24.08
CA ILE A 129 16.46 -9.69 -23.69
C ILE A 129 17.02 -10.26 -22.38
N VAL A 130 18.27 -10.74 -22.40
CA VAL A 130 18.97 -11.25 -21.21
C VAL A 130 20.00 -10.22 -20.76
N CYS A 131 19.84 -9.71 -19.54
CA CYS A 131 20.80 -8.80 -18.93
C CYS A 131 21.77 -9.58 -18.03
N GLN A 132 23.07 -9.37 -18.22
CA GLN A 132 24.10 -10.04 -17.41
C GLN A 132 25.12 -9.05 -16.88
N LEU A 133 25.58 -9.29 -15.66
CA LEU A 133 26.56 -8.46 -15.00
C LEU A 133 27.66 -9.33 -14.38
N TYR A 134 28.91 -8.92 -14.54
CA TYR A 134 30.08 -9.60 -13.98
C TYR A 134 30.93 -8.63 -13.18
N TYR A 135 31.29 -8.96 -11.95
CA TYR A 135 32.11 -8.12 -11.08
C TYR A 135 33.51 -8.70 -10.88
N SER A 136 34.43 -7.87 -10.40
CA SER A 136 35.82 -8.25 -10.14
C SER A 136 36.29 -7.81 -8.76
N ASN A 137 35.73 -8.43 -7.70
CA ASN A 137 36.16 -8.20 -6.31
C ASN A 137 36.13 -9.52 -5.50
N THR A 138 37.30 -9.95 -5.03
CA THR A 138 37.46 -11.22 -4.28
C THR A 138 36.81 -11.19 -2.89
N LYS A 139 36.73 -10.02 -2.24
CA LYS A 139 36.05 -9.90 -0.94
C LYS A 139 34.53 -10.05 -1.11
N LEU A 140 33.98 -9.38 -2.12
CA LEU A 140 32.58 -9.51 -2.50
C LEU A 140 32.24 -10.96 -2.92
N GLN A 141 33.16 -11.63 -3.62
CA GLN A 141 33.03 -13.05 -3.95
C GLN A 141 32.92 -13.94 -2.70
N GLN A 142 33.77 -13.71 -1.71
CA GLN A 142 33.72 -14.46 -0.44
C GLN A 142 32.44 -14.15 0.34
N TYR A 143 31.97 -12.90 0.31
CA TYR A 143 30.70 -12.51 0.90
C TYR A 143 29.53 -13.30 0.30
N PHE A 144 29.42 -13.31 -1.03
CA PHE A 144 28.37 -14.08 -1.71
C PHE A 144 28.47 -15.58 -1.50
N LYS A 145 29.70 -16.12 -1.41
CA LYS A 145 29.88 -17.54 -1.09
C LYS A 145 29.30 -17.88 0.29
N LYS A 146 29.53 -17.03 1.30
CA LYS A 146 28.95 -17.21 2.65
C LYS A 146 27.43 -17.12 2.65
N LEU A 147 26.86 -16.17 1.89
CA LEU A 147 25.40 -16.06 1.77
C LEU A 147 24.80 -17.30 1.10
N TYR A 148 25.39 -17.76 -0.01
CA TYR A 148 24.97 -18.97 -0.71
C TYR A 148 25.05 -20.24 0.16
N GLU A 149 26.09 -20.37 0.99
CA GLU A 149 26.22 -21.49 1.94
C GLU A 149 25.17 -21.48 3.05
N LYS A 150 24.59 -20.31 3.35
CA LYS A 150 23.50 -20.15 4.32
C LYS A 150 22.13 -20.42 3.68
N ASP A 151 21.87 -19.81 2.53
CA ASP A 151 20.66 -19.96 1.72
C ASP A 151 20.97 -19.63 0.25
N ASP A 152 20.76 -20.60 -0.65
CA ASP A 152 21.04 -20.46 -2.09
C ASP A 152 20.03 -19.59 -2.85
N LYS A 153 18.98 -19.13 -2.16
CA LYS A 153 17.91 -18.26 -2.69
C LYS A 153 17.89 -16.86 -2.08
N MET A 154 18.86 -16.52 -1.23
CA MET A 154 18.91 -15.19 -0.62
C MET A 154 19.01 -14.09 -1.69
N ILE A 155 18.34 -12.97 -1.45
CA ILE A 155 18.32 -11.80 -2.34
C ILE A 155 18.99 -10.64 -1.59
N VAL A 156 19.93 -9.97 -2.25
CA VAL A 156 20.57 -8.77 -1.74
C VAL A 156 20.24 -7.56 -2.62
N ASP A 157 20.33 -6.39 -2.02
CA ASP A 157 20.26 -5.13 -2.73
C ASP A 157 21.63 -4.80 -3.34
N MET A 158 21.64 -4.47 -4.62
CA MET A 158 22.85 -4.07 -5.34
C MET A 158 22.60 -2.78 -6.09
N PHE A 159 23.52 -1.84 -5.98
CA PHE A 159 23.46 -0.55 -6.64
C PHE A 159 24.45 -0.55 -7.80
N VAL A 160 24.03 -0.16 -8.99
CA VAL A 160 24.86 -0.17 -10.19
C VAL A 160 24.92 1.26 -10.74
N ASN A 161 26.11 1.74 -11.07
CA ASN A 161 26.32 3.10 -11.53
C ASN A 161 25.77 3.32 -12.96
N CYS A 162 24.90 4.32 -13.12
CA CYS A 162 24.18 4.65 -14.35
C CYS A 162 25.06 5.39 -15.38
N SER A 163 26.12 6.07 -14.94
CA SER A 163 26.89 7.04 -15.76
C SER A 163 27.45 6.43 -17.04
N ASP A 164 27.86 5.18 -16.99
CA ASP A 164 28.45 4.48 -18.13
C ASP A 164 27.40 3.75 -19.01
N ILE A 165 26.22 3.48 -18.46
CA ILE A 165 25.06 2.95 -19.23
C ILE A 165 24.51 4.02 -20.18
N LYS A 166 24.68 5.31 -19.86
CA LYS A 166 24.28 6.44 -20.72
C LYS A 166 24.89 6.43 -22.13
N LYS A 167 26.05 5.79 -22.34
CA LYS A 167 26.79 5.81 -23.63
C LYS A 167 26.27 4.80 -24.68
N ILE A 168 25.18 4.10 -24.35
CA ILE A 168 24.69 2.92 -25.07
C ILE A 168 23.69 3.26 -26.19
N SER A 169 22.90 4.33 -26.04
CA SER A 169 21.94 4.79 -27.06
C SER A 169 22.62 5.80 -27.98
N ASP A 170 22.43 5.66 -29.29
CA ASP A 170 22.19 6.81 -30.21
C ASP A 170 22.25 6.46 -31.71
N ASP A 171 22.52 5.21 -32.13
CA ASP A 171 22.44 4.84 -33.55
C ASP A 171 21.83 3.44 -33.74
N TYR A 172 20.53 3.37 -34.07
CA TYR A 172 19.88 2.16 -34.59
C TYR A 172 19.21 2.44 -35.93
N GLU A 173 19.22 1.45 -36.83
CA GLU A 173 18.63 1.56 -38.17
C GLU A 173 17.11 1.34 -38.09
N PRO A 174 16.28 2.16 -38.78
CA PRO A 174 14.85 1.91 -38.88
C PRO A 174 14.58 0.59 -39.62
N THR A 175 13.62 -0.20 -39.12
CA THR A 175 13.26 -1.49 -39.70
C THR A 175 12.13 -1.32 -40.72
N ASN A 176 12.39 -1.60 -42.00
CA ASN A 176 11.37 -1.61 -43.05
C ASN A 176 10.81 -3.03 -43.24
N GLY A 177 9.89 -3.45 -42.37
CA GLY A 177 9.05 -4.65 -42.51
C GLY A 177 9.73 -6.01 -42.24
N SER A 178 11.02 -6.18 -42.56
CA SER A 178 11.75 -7.40 -42.18
C SER A 178 13.23 -7.18 -41.85
N ILE A 179 13.73 -7.96 -40.89
CA ILE A 179 15.16 -8.02 -40.53
C ILE A 179 15.76 -9.31 -41.10
N ILE A 180 16.81 -9.18 -41.91
CA ILE A 180 17.53 -10.32 -42.48
C ILE A 180 18.87 -10.49 -41.75
N LEU A 181 19.11 -11.70 -41.25
CA LEU A 181 20.32 -12.09 -40.53
C LEU A 181 20.87 -13.39 -41.08
N THR A 182 22.16 -13.63 -40.89
CA THR A 182 22.81 -14.90 -41.21
C THR A 182 23.46 -15.46 -39.97
N GLN A 183 23.19 -16.72 -39.63
CA GLN A 183 23.76 -17.36 -38.44
C GLN A 183 24.11 -18.82 -38.69
N LYS A 184 25.07 -19.33 -37.91
CA LYS A 184 25.43 -20.75 -37.96
C LYS A 184 24.43 -21.61 -37.21
N ALA A 185 23.85 -22.60 -37.90
CA ALA A 185 23.04 -23.61 -37.26
C ALA A 185 23.86 -24.30 -36.15
N ASN A 186 23.29 -24.38 -34.94
CA ASN A 186 23.98 -24.90 -33.77
C ASN A 186 23.07 -25.81 -32.94
N LYS A 187 23.69 -26.52 -32.01
CA LYS A 187 23.01 -27.51 -31.17
C LYS A 187 21.91 -26.91 -30.30
N THR A 188 22.13 -25.70 -29.77
CA THR A 188 21.16 -25.01 -28.91
C THR A 188 19.92 -24.59 -29.69
N ALA A 189 20.09 -24.10 -30.92
CA ALA A 189 18.97 -23.79 -31.81
C ALA A 189 18.21 -25.08 -32.19
N ALA A 190 18.92 -26.15 -32.56
CA ALA A 190 18.27 -27.38 -32.99
C ALA A 190 17.58 -28.15 -31.85
N LYS A 191 18.16 -28.17 -30.65
CA LYS A 191 17.69 -28.97 -29.51
C LYS A 191 16.83 -28.16 -28.54
N ASP A 192 17.35 -27.01 -28.12
CA ASP A 192 16.76 -26.21 -27.04
C ASP A 192 15.81 -25.13 -27.60
N ARG A 193 15.77 -24.97 -28.93
CA ARG A 193 14.98 -23.96 -29.65
C ARG A 193 15.35 -22.53 -29.26
N GLN A 194 16.63 -22.33 -28.95
CA GLN A 194 17.17 -21.04 -28.56
C GLN A 194 18.40 -20.68 -29.39
N TRP A 195 18.47 -19.43 -29.82
CA TRP A 195 19.59 -18.90 -30.59
C TRP A 195 20.03 -17.57 -30.02
N MET A 196 21.30 -17.45 -29.63
CA MET A 196 21.87 -16.14 -29.30
C MET A 196 22.12 -15.39 -30.60
N LEU A 197 21.58 -14.19 -30.75
CA LEU A 197 21.74 -13.41 -31.97
C LEU A 197 23.17 -12.87 -32.08
N ASN A 198 23.67 -12.80 -33.31
CA ASN A 198 25.01 -12.29 -33.59
C ASN A 198 25.06 -10.76 -33.50
N SER A 199 26.27 -10.19 -33.57
CA SER A 199 26.51 -8.76 -33.44
C SER A 199 25.75 -7.90 -34.46
N SER A 200 25.43 -8.43 -35.64
CA SER A 200 24.69 -7.69 -36.66
C SER A 200 23.25 -7.37 -36.28
N PHE A 201 22.65 -8.09 -35.32
CA PHE A 201 21.30 -7.77 -34.88
C PHE A 201 21.22 -6.50 -34.04
N PHE A 202 22.30 -6.15 -33.34
CA PHE A 202 22.34 -4.96 -32.48
C PHE A 202 22.21 -3.64 -33.25
N LYS A 203 22.38 -3.62 -34.58
CA LYS A 203 22.12 -2.43 -35.40
C LYS A 203 20.64 -2.03 -35.44
N TYR A 204 19.75 -2.93 -35.05
CA TYR A 204 18.31 -2.69 -34.99
C TYR A 204 17.78 -2.49 -33.56
N LEU A 205 18.68 -2.46 -32.57
CA LEU A 205 18.33 -2.31 -31.16
C LEU A 205 18.91 -1.00 -30.63
N PRO A 206 18.22 -0.32 -29.69
CA PRO A 206 18.68 0.94 -29.10
C PRO A 206 19.78 0.74 -28.05
N PHE A 207 20.57 -0.34 -28.17
CA PHE A 207 21.73 -0.62 -27.33
C PHE A 207 22.86 -1.32 -28.07
N LYS A 208 24.10 -0.93 -27.76
CA LYS A 208 25.33 -1.48 -28.37
C LYS A 208 25.63 -2.91 -27.90
N ASN A 209 26.22 -3.70 -28.80
CA ASN A 209 26.76 -5.02 -28.47
C ASN A 209 28.01 -4.89 -27.59
N GLY A 210 28.17 -5.81 -26.63
CA GLY A 210 29.39 -5.97 -25.83
C GLY A 210 29.20 -5.71 -24.34
N TYR A 211 30.33 -5.59 -23.64
CA TYR A 211 30.37 -5.28 -22.21
C TYR A 211 30.49 -3.78 -21.99
N ILE A 212 29.68 -3.25 -21.08
CA ILE A 212 29.74 -1.88 -20.56
C ILE A 212 30.36 -1.95 -19.17
N ASN A 213 31.46 -1.23 -18.97
CA ASN A 213 32.04 -1.11 -17.63
C ASN A 213 31.11 -0.27 -16.76
N CYS A 214 30.88 -0.69 -15.53
CA CYS A 214 30.14 0.06 -14.53
C CYS A 214 30.72 -0.23 -13.15
N GLU A 215 30.41 0.61 -12.18
CA GLU A 215 30.71 0.33 -10.77
C GLU A 215 29.46 -0.24 -10.10
N ILE A 216 29.64 -1.15 -9.15
CA ILE A 216 28.57 -1.68 -8.31
C ILE A 216 28.88 -1.54 -6.82
N MET A 217 27.81 -1.49 -6.02
CA MET A 217 27.86 -1.55 -4.57
C MET A 217 26.89 -2.59 -4.04
N VAL A 218 27.32 -3.41 -3.09
CA VAL A 218 26.50 -4.42 -2.40
C VAL A 218 26.88 -4.37 -0.93
N ASP A 219 25.93 -4.01 -0.07
CA ASP A 219 26.19 -3.72 1.35
C ASP A 219 27.41 -2.79 1.51
N ASP A 220 28.45 -3.21 2.23
CA ASP A 220 29.69 -2.43 2.44
C ASP A 220 30.77 -2.64 1.34
N PHE A 221 30.45 -3.34 0.26
CA PHE A 221 31.42 -3.69 -0.79
C PHE A 221 31.20 -2.88 -2.07
N THR A 222 32.26 -2.25 -2.57
CA THR A 222 32.32 -1.63 -3.90
C THR A 222 33.13 -2.50 -4.87
N SER A 223 32.75 -2.57 -6.14
CA SER A 223 33.48 -3.34 -7.15
C SER A 223 33.32 -2.74 -8.54
N ASP A 224 34.39 -2.80 -9.34
CA ASP A 224 34.27 -2.71 -10.79
C ASP A 224 33.44 -3.88 -11.32
N ALA A 225 32.65 -3.59 -12.35
CA ALA A 225 31.73 -4.52 -12.98
C ALA A 225 31.63 -4.28 -14.49
N ARG A 226 31.09 -5.29 -15.17
CA ARG A 226 30.81 -5.28 -16.60
C ARG A 226 29.39 -5.78 -16.83
N PHE A 227 28.54 -4.92 -17.35
CA PHE A 227 27.18 -5.20 -17.74
C PHE A 227 27.10 -5.53 -19.23
N ARG A 228 26.21 -6.43 -19.65
CA ARG A 228 25.92 -6.69 -21.06
C ARG A 228 24.45 -7.03 -21.25
N VAL A 229 23.92 -6.60 -22.39
CA VAL A 229 22.56 -6.93 -22.85
C VAL A 229 22.68 -7.92 -23.99
N LEU A 230 21.93 -9.02 -23.94
CA LEU A 230 22.00 -10.10 -24.90
C LEU A 230 20.60 -10.44 -25.42
N PRO A 231 20.25 -10.11 -26.66
CA PRO A 231 19.03 -10.58 -27.28
C PRO A 231 19.17 -12.08 -27.59
N ARG A 232 18.24 -12.86 -27.04
CA ARG A 232 18.10 -14.29 -27.20
C ARG A 232 16.83 -14.55 -27.99
N PHE A 233 16.99 -15.23 -29.09
CA PHE A 233 15.90 -15.72 -29.90
C PHE A 233 15.39 -17.05 -29.32
N THR A 234 14.08 -17.21 -29.18
CA THR A 234 13.44 -18.51 -28.96
C THR A 234 12.39 -18.79 -30.03
N PHE A 235 12.13 -20.05 -30.37
CA PHE A 235 11.09 -20.42 -31.34
C PHE A 235 10.24 -21.60 -30.90
N LYS A 236 9.01 -21.64 -31.42
CA LYS A 236 8.08 -22.75 -31.20
C LYS A 236 8.62 -24.06 -31.79
N ASN A 237 8.12 -25.17 -31.26
CA ASN A 237 8.47 -26.48 -31.77
C ASN A 237 8.05 -26.61 -33.24
N ASN A 238 8.98 -27.03 -34.11
CA ASN A 238 8.74 -27.21 -35.53
C ASN A 238 9.67 -28.32 -36.03
N PRO A 239 9.21 -29.59 -36.05
CA PRO A 239 10.06 -30.74 -36.33
C PRO A 239 10.86 -30.62 -37.63
N ARG A 240 10.29 -29.95 -38.64
CA ARG A 240 10.95 -29.69 -39.92
C ARG A 240 12.15 -28.75 -39.74
N LEU A 241 11.98 -27.66 -38.99
CA LEU A 241 13.05 -26.73 -38.67
C LEU A 241 14.14 -27.37 -37.80
N GLN A 242 13.77 -28.13 -36.76
CA GLN A 242 14.77 -28.81 -35.92
C GLN A 242 15.57 -29.87 -36.68
N SER A 243 14.91 -30.64 -37.56
CA SER A 243 15.60 -31.58 -38.43
C SER A 243 16.57 -30.86 -39.38
N TYR A 244 16.11 -29.76 -40.00
CA TYR A 244 16.92 -28.94 -40.90
C TYR A 244 18.17 -28.36 -40.22
N LEU A 245 18.02 -27.77 -39.03
CA LEU A 245 19.13 -27.22 -38.25
C LEU A 245 20.14 -28.29 -37.84
N ASN A 246 19.67 -29.51 -37.52
CA ASN A 246 20.56 -30.63 -37.22
C ASN A 246 21.35 -31.09 -38.45
N THR A 247 20.72 -31.19 -39.62
CA THR A 247 21.38 -31.59 -40.86
C THR A 247 22.37 -30.53 -41.36
N ASN A 248 22.13 -29.26 -41.07
CA ASN A 248 22.98 -28.14 -41.48
C ASN A 248 23.90 -27.62 -40.37
N MET A 249 24.15 -28.43 -39.33
CA MET A 249 24.98 -28.05 -38.18
C MET A 249 26.32 -27.42 -38.61
N GLY A 250 26.61 -26.22 -38.09
CA GLY A 250 27.83 -25.46 -38.38
C GLY A 250 27.80 -24.65 -39.69
N LYS A 251 26.82 -24.85 -40.57
CA LYS A 251 26.62 -24.04 -41.78
C LYS A 251 25.84 -22.77 -41.47
N GLU A 252 26.09 -21.74 -42.25
CA GLU A 252 25.31 -20.50 -42.22
C GLU A 252 23.94 -20.72 -42.86
N VAL A 253 22.91 -20.23 -42.20
CA VAL A 253 21.52 -20.22 -42.69
C VAL A 253 20.98 -18.79 -42.63
N LYS A 254 20.13 -18.44 -43.58
CA LYS A 254 19.46 -17.14 -43.63
C LYS A 254 18.24 -17.17 -42.72
N ILE A 255 18.11 -16.14 -41.89
CA ILE A 255 16.96 -15.90 -41.03
C ILE A 255 16.31 -14.60 -41.48
N GLU A 256 15.05 -14.65 -41.86
CA GLU A 256 14.25 -13.48 -42.19
C GLU A 256 13.15 -13.32 -41.15
N LEU A 257 13.16 -12.20 -40.44
CA LEU A 257 12.23 -11.87 -39.36
C LEU A 257 11.22 -10.87 -39.88
N LYS A 258 9.93 -11.18 -39.82
CA LYS A 258 8.87 -10.23 -40.14
C LYS A 258 8.56 -9.44 -38.88
N ILE A 259 8.96 -8.17 -38.84
CA ILE A 259 8.76 -7.36 -37.65
C ILE A 259 8.16 -6.03 -38.08
N ASP A 260 6.87 -5.90 -37.84
CA ASP A 260 6.10 -4.70 -38.18
C ASP A 260 6.13 -3.65 -37.04
N ASN A 261 6.63 -4.01 -35.84
CA ASN A 261 6.43 -3.24 -34.60
C ASN A 261 7.71 -3.00 -33.75
N PHE A 262 8.90 -2.80 -34.34
CA PHE A 262 10.01 -2.19 -33.59
C PHE A 262 9.82 -0.68 -33.54
N ASP A 263 8.91 -0.23 -32.68
CA ASP A 263 8.69 1.19 -32.41
C ASP A 263 9.33 1.59 -31.08
N PHE A 264 10.41 2.35 -31.19
CA PHE A 264 11.12 2.96 -30.07
C PHE A 264 10.84 4.48 -29.98
N GLU A 265 10.01 5.02 -30.87
CA GLU A 265 9.62 6.44 -30.82
C GLU A 265 8.90 6.72 -29.49
N GLY A 266 9.36 7.74 -28.77
CA GLY A 266 8.80 8.12 -27.48
C GLY A 266 9.37 7.41 -26.25
N PHE A 267 10.28 6.43 -26.39
CA PHE A 267 11.01 5.92 -25.23
C PHE A 267 12.00 6.96 -24.71
N VAL A 268 11.76 7.48 -23.50
CA VAL A 268 12.67 8.40 -22.80
C VAL A 268 13.29 7.66 -21.62
N PRO A 269 14.61 7.36 -21.64
CA PRO A 269 15.28 6.76 -20.50
C PRO A 269 15.20 7.66 -19.26
N GLU A 270 14.99 7.07 -18.08
CA GLU A 270 14.79 7.81 -16.82
C GLU A 270 15.95 8.77 -16.47
N PHE A 271 17.16 8.51 -16.99
CA PHE A 271 18.32 9.39 -16.78
C PHE A 271 18.31 10.69 -17.61
N ASN A 272 17.41 10.84 -18.60
CA ASN A 272 17.21 12.07 -19.37
C ASN A 272 16.09 12.96 -18.81
N CYS A 273 15.47 12.58 -17.68
CA CYS A 273 14.51 13.41 -16.94
C CYS A 273 15.25 14.51 -16.15
N ASP A 274 16.01 15.35 -16.84
CA ASP A 274 16.62 16.52 -16.25
C ASP A 274 15.52 17.57 -16.04
N LYS A 275 15.08 17.76 -14.79
CA LYS A 275 14.01 18.70 -14.38
C LYS A 275 14.40 20.18 -14.55
N SER A 276 15.35 20.47 -15.43
CA SER A 276 15.98 21.78 -15.58
C SER A 276 16.02 22.26 -17.03
N LYS A 277 14.95 22.06 -17.83
CA LYS A 277 14.56 22.96 -18.93
C LYS A 277 13.17 22.64 -19.49
N GLU A 278 12.35 23.69 -19.59
CA GLU A 278 11.17 23.86 -20.46
C GLU A 278 10.00 22.89 -20.18
N LYS A 279 9.01 23.18 -19.31
CA LYS A 279 7.99 24.23 -19.41
C LYS A 279 7.77 24.82 -20.81
N THR A 280 7.01 24.10 -21.63
CA THR A 280 6.00 24.71 -22.51
C THR A 280 4.83 23.75 -22.71
N GLU A 281 3.62 24.30 -22.65
CA GLU A 281 2.34 23.61 -22.64
C GLU A 281 2.04 22.87 -23.95
N THR A 282 1.10 21.93 -23.85
CA THR A 282 0.32 21.32 -24.96
C THR A 282 0.87 20.03 -25.55
N THR A 283 1.09 19.01 -24.71
CA THR A 283 0.55 17.66 -24.98
C THR A 283 0.60 16.88 -23.66
N LEU A 284 -0.55 16.72 -23.02
CA LEU A 284 -0.76 15.67 -22.03
C LEU A 284 -0.73 14.35 -22.82
N LEU A 285 0.46 13.82 -23.08
CA LEU A 285 0.61 12.41 -23.43
C LEU A 285 0.73 11.65 -22.12
N GLU A 286 -0.24 10.75 -21.95
CA GLU A 286 -0.51 9.89 -20.83
C GLU A 286 0.73 9.03 -20.51
N TYR A 287 1.60 9.54 -19.64
CA TYR A 287 2.46 8.65 -18.87
C TYR A 287 1.56 7.83 -17.97
N ASP A 288 1.56 6.50 -18.16
CA ASP A 288 0.97 5.44 -17.34
C ASP A 288 0.82 5.88 -15.87
N LYS A 289 -0.31 6.53 -15.55
CA LYS A 289 -0.71 6.73 -14.17
C LYS A 289 -1.11 5.35 -13.71
N LYS A 290 -0.23 4.68 -12.93
CA LYS A 290 -0.69 3.59 -12.06
C LYS A 290 -1.96 4.07 -11.40
N ASP A 291 -3.05 3.33 -11.63
CA ASP A 291 -4.35 3.65 -11.04
C ASP A 291 -4.11 3.91 -9.54
N PRO A 292 -4.54 5.06 -9.00
CA PRO A 292 -4.26 5.45 -7.63
C PRO A 292 -4.75 4.45 -6.56
N ARG A 293 -5.43 3.35 -6.94
CA ARG A 293 -6.01 2.33 -6.04
C ARG A 293 -6.88 2.96 -4.96
N TYR A 294 -7.41 4.14 -5.25
CA TYR A 294 -8.40 4.81 -4.44
C TYR A 294 -9.39 5.51 -5.36
N GLN A 295 -10.63 5.61 -4.90
CA GLN A 295 -11.66 6.44 -5.54
C GLN A 295 -12.29 7.34 -4.49
N ILE A 296 -12.32 8.65 -4.77
CA ILE A 296 -13.11 9.59 -3.99
C ILE A 296 -14.49 9.69 -4.61
N VAL A 297 -15.50 9.57 -3.77
CA VAL A 297 -16.89 9.73 -4.13
C VAL A 297 -17.52 10.77 -3.19
N PRO A 298 -17.78 11.99 -3.68
CA PRO A 298 -18.50 12.98 -2.90
C PRO A 298 -19.96 12.56 -2.72
N VAL A 299 -20.41 12.44 -1.48
CA VAL A 299 -21.79 12.05 -1.17
C VAL A 299 -22.71 13.24 -1.43
N GLY A 300 -23.80 12.99 -2.17
CA GLY A 300 -24.82 14.01 -2.44
C GLY A 300 -25.84 14.11 -1.31
N ALA A 301 -26.46 15.27 -1.14
CA ALA A 301 -27.47 15.52 -0.09
C ALA A 301 -28.80 14.76 -0.29
N ASN A 302 -29.00 14.14 -1.45
CA ASN A 302 -30.23 13.45 -1.85
C ASN A 302 -30.05 11.94 -2.04
N TRP A 303 -28.99 11.35 -1.47
CA TRP A 303 -28.75 9.93 -1.58
C TRP A 303 -29.69 9.15 -0.65
N THR A 304 -30.53 8.31 -1.26
CA THR A 304 -31.54 7.52 -0.53
C THR A 304 -31.32 6.02 -0.60
N ASP A 305 -30.51 5.56 -1.54
CA ASP A 305 -30.22 4.15 -1.82
C ASP A 305 -28.78 3.98 -2.32
N ASN A 306 -28.38 2.72 -2.52
CA ASN A 306 -27.02 2.36 -2.89
C ASN A 306 -26.67 2.65 -4.37
N THR A 307 -27.62 3.16 -5.19
CA THR A 307 -27.46 3.31 -6.64
C THR A 307 -26.29 4.21 -7.01
N ASN A 308 -26.04 5.26 -6.21
CA ASN A 308 -24.91 6.16 -6.45
C ASN A 308 -23.55 5.53 -6.15
N ILE A 309 -23.52 4.38 -5.48
CA ILE A 309 -22.30 3.63 -5.16
C ILE A 309 -22.17 2.40 -6.05
N VAL A 310 -23.22 1.59 -6.26
CA VAL A 310 -23.11 0.38 -7.08
C VAL A 310 -23.50 0.59 -8.53
N GLY A 311 -24.36 1.58 -8.83
CA GLY A 311 -24.94 1.79 -10.15
C GLY A 311 -26.29 1.10 -10.31
N TYR A 312 -26.82 1.10 -11.53
CA TYR A 312 -28.11 0.49 -11.85
C TYR A 312 -28.15 -0.04 -13.28
N TYR A 313 -29.00 -1.03 -13.53
CA TYR A 313 -29.28 -1.48 -14.88
C TYR A 313 -30.22 -0.51 -15.59
N ASN A 314 -29.74 0.11 -16.67
CA ASN A 314 -30.55 0.98 -17.50
C ASN A 314 -31.18 0.16 -18.64
N VAL A 315 -32.50 0.01 -18.56
CA VAL A 315 -33.31 -0.78 -19.52
C VAL A 315 -33.29 -0.16 -20.92
N ILE A 316 -33.15 1.17 -21.04
CA ILE A 316 -33.14 1.86 -22.34
C ILE A 316 -31.84 1.62 -23.09
N THR A 317 -30.71 1.64 -22.37
CA THR A 317 -29.39 1.38 -22.96
C THR A 317 -28.99 -0.10 -22.92
N GLU A 318 -29.88 -0.98 -22.42
CA GLU A 318 -29.66 -2.41 -22.19
C GLU A 318 -28.33 -2.74 -21.49
N GLY A 319 -27.90 -1.86 -20.58
CA GLY A 319 -26.57 -1.89 -20.00
C GLY A 319 -26.54 -1.48 -18.54
N TYR A 320 -25.59 -2.04 -17.79
CA TYR A 320 -25.34 -1.62 -16.42
C TYR A 320 -24.58 -0.29 -16.41
N GLN A 321 -25.19 0.74 -15.83
CA GLN A 321 -24.51 2.01 -15.59
C GLN A 321 -23.71 1.88 -14.29
N SER A 322 -22.42 1.63 -14.43
CA SER A 322 -21.49 1.58 -13.31
C SER A 322 -21.14 2.97 -12.80
N THR A 323 -20.67 3.01 -11.56
CA THR A 323 -20.16 4.21 -10.89
C THR A 323 -18.65 4.06 -10.68
N PRO A 324 -17.92 5.16 -10.39
CA PRO A 324 -16.52 5.07 -10.03
C PRO A 324 -16.24 4.13 -8.83
N ALA A 325 -17.14 4.12 -7.83
CA ALA A 325 -17.04 3.20 -6.70
C ALA A 325 -17.17 1.73 -7.13
N TYR A 326 -18.16 1.43 -7.98
CA TYR A 326 -18.35 0.08 -8.51
C TYR A 326 -17.12 -0.42 -9.28
N GLU A 327 -16.55 0.43 -10.14
CA GLU A 327 -15.35 0.08 -10.89
C GLU A 327 -14.15 -0.18 -9.97
N LEU A 328 -13.95 0.65 -8.94
CA LEU A 328 -12.89 0.43 -7.94
C LEU A 328 -13.07 -0.93 -7.23
N ILE A 329 -14.30 -1.27 -6.81
CA ILE A 329 -14.59 -2.56 -6.16
C ILE A 329 -14.28 -3.71 -7.12
N LYS A 330 -14.63 -3.59 -8.41
CA LYS A 330 -14.32 -4.58 -9.44
C LYS A 330 -12.82 -4.71 -9.71
N GLN A 331 -12.06 -3.63 -9.63
CA GLN A 331 -10.61 -3.68 -9.71
C GLN A 331 -10.00 -4.39 -8.49
N ALA A 332 -10.44 -4.04 -7.28
CA ALA A 332 -10.01 -4.69 -6.04
C ALA A 332 -10.26 -6.21 -6.05
N GLN A 333 -11.41 -6.65 -6.60
CA GLN A 333 -11.71 -8.07 -6.81
C GLN A 333 -10.73 -8.78 -7.75
N LYS A 334 -10.17 -8.07 -8.75
CA LYS A 334 -9.22 -8.63 -9.72
C LYS A 334 -7.77 -8.60 -9.21
N ASP A 335 -7.48 -7.78 -8.21
CA ASP A 335 -6.15 -7.56 -7.64
C ASP A 335 -6.15 -7.73 -6.11
N PRO A 336 -6.38 -8.97 -5.60
CA PRO A 336 -6.56 -9.23 -4.17
C PRO A 336 -5.29 -9.01 -3.32
N GLU A 337 -4.12 -8.98 -3.95
CA GLU A 337 -2.82 -8.83 -3.28
C GLU A 337 -2.51 -7.38 -2.87
N ASN A 338 -3.33 -6.42 -3.30
CA ASN A 338 -3.09 -5.00 -3.10
C ASN A 338 -4.28 -4.32 -2.45
N PRO A 339 -4.07 -3.39 -1.50
CA PRO A 339 -5.15 -2.65 -0.85
C PRO A 339 -5.75 -1.58 -1.77
N TYR A 340 -7.08 -1.43 -1.72
CA TYR A 340 -7.86 -0.44 -2.44
C TYR A 340 -8.71 0.41 -1.47
N PHE A 341 -8.84 1.71 -1.74
CA PHE A 341 -9.50 2.66 -0.81
C PHE A 341 -10.70 3.36 -1.45
N LEU A 342 -11.91 3.05 -0.99
CA LEU A 342 -13.11 3.80 -1.33
C LEU A 342 -13.31 4.93 -0.31
N ILE A 343 -13.15 6.18 -0.73
CA ILE A 343 -13.27 7.35 0.13
C ILE A 343 -14.62 8.04 -0.14
N LEU A 344 -15.54 7.98 0.82
CA LEU A 344 -16.83 8.66 0.79
C LEU A 344 -16.69 10.03 1.44
N ASP A 345 -16.61 11.07 0.62
CA ASP A 345 -16.38 12.44 1.08
C ASP A 345 -17.70 13.10 1.53
N GLU A 346 -17.71 13.75 2.68
CA GLU A 346 -18.92 14.30 3.33
C GLU A 346 -20.01 13.24 3.54
N MET A 347 -19.60 12.09 4.10
CA MET A 347 -20.46 10.91 4.26
C MET A 347 -21.79 11.22 4.97
N ASN A 348 -21.79 12.15 5.92
CA ASN A 348 -22.95 12.57 6.70
C ASN A 348 -23.87 13.61 6.01
N LEU A 349 -23.60 13.98 4.76
CA LEU A 349 -24.47 14.87 3.99
C LEU A 349 -25.83 14.21 3.67
N SER A 350 -25.87 12.88 3.66
CA SER A 350 -27.08 12.06 3.57
C SER A 350 -27.16 11.05 4.72
N HIS A 351 -28.34 10.47 4.93
CA HIS A 351 -28.53 9.40 5.91
C HIS A 351 -27.75 8.14 5.53
N VAL A 352 -26.59 7.94 6.16
CA VAL A 352 -25.67 6.83 5.86
C VAL A 352 -26.34 5.47 6.01
N GLU A 353 -27.19 5.28 7.02
CA GLU A 353 -27.93 4.03 7.20
C GLU A 353 -28.93 3.70 6.09
N ARG A 354 -29.21 4.63 5.16
CA ARG A 354 -30.09 4.39 4.01
C ARG A 354 -29.30 3.99 2.79
N TYR A 355 -28.44 4.88 2.30
CA TYR A 355 -27.72 4.64 1.04
C TYR A 355 -26.60 3.60 1.19
N PHE A 356 -26.08 3.40 2.41
CA PHE A 356 -24.99 2.48 2.71
C PHE A 356 -25.45 1.19 3.40
N ALA A 357 -26.75 0.95 3.52
CA ALA A 357 -27.32 -0.16 4.29
C ALA A 357 -26.77 -1.54 3.88
N ASP A 358 -26.73 -1.83 2.58
CA ASP A 358 -26.27 -3.13 2.08
C ASP A 358 -24.78 -3.34 2.31
N PHE A 359 -23.98 -2.28 2.22
CA PHE A 359 -22.55 -2.33 2.54
C PHE A 359 -22.33 -2.61 4.03
N LEU A 360 -23.08 -1.95 4.92
CA LEU A 360 -23.03 -2.22 6.36
C LEU A 360 -23.44 -3.65 6.69
N SER A 361 -24.35 -4.24 5.92
CA SER A 361 -24.71 -5.66 6.05
C SER A 361 -23.59 -6.56 5.55
N ALA A 362 -23.09 -6.33 4.33
CA ALA A 362 -22.05 -7.13 3.69
C ALA A 362 -20.72 -7.14 4.47
N ILE A 363 -20.31 -6.01 5.04
CA ILE A 363 -19.11 -5.91 5.90
C ILE A 363 -19.22 -6.80 7.15
N GLU A 364 -20.45 -7.11 7.58
CA GLU A 364 -20.70 -7.86 8.81
C GLU A 364 -21.00 -9.34 8.57
N SER A 365 -21.82 -9.66 7.57
CA SER A 365 -22.20 -11.04 7.26
C SER A 365 -21.27 -11.70 6.24
N GLY A 366 -20.48 -10.93 5.49
CA GLY A 366 -19.74 -11.41 4.32
C GLY A 366 -20.63 -11.76 3.13
N GLU A 367 -21.93 -11.42 3.19
CA GLU A 367 -22.89 -11.66 2.11
C GLU A 367 -22.68 -10.71 0.93
N GLU A 368 -23.14 -11.13 -0.24
CA GLU A 368 -23.01 -10.35 -1.46
C GLU A 368 -24.13 -9.31 -1.56
N ILE A 369 -23.80 -8.12 -2.05
CA ILE A 369 -24.73 -7.02 -2.25
C ILE A 369 -25.54 -7.27 -3.54
N PRO A 370 -26.88 -7.30 -3.51
CA PRO A 370 -27.68 -7.48 -4.72
C PRO A 370 -27.62 -6.24 -5.62
N LEU A 371 -27.40 -6.45 -6.93
CA LEU A 371 -27.39 -5.38 -7.93
C LEU A 371 -28.78 -5.26 -8.58
N TYR A 372 -29.33 -4.04 -8.57
CA TYR A 372 -30.65 -3.77 -9.13
C TYR A 372 -30.74 -4.07 -10.63
N GLY A 373 -31.76 -4.85 -11.00
CA GLY A 373 -32.20 -5.01 -12.40
C GLY A 373 -31.54 -6.12 -13.21
N ASN A 374 -30.61 -6.91 -12.66
CA ASN A 374 -29.92 -7.95 -13.44
C ASN A 374 -29.66 -9.29 -12.71
N ASN A 375 -30.28 -9.55 -11.56
CA ASN A 375 -30.03 -10.75 -10.71
C ASN A 375 -28.55 -11.02 -10.39
N GLN A 376 -27.69 -10.02 -10.55
CA GLN A 376 -26.27 -10.10 -10.24
C GLN A 376 -26.03 -9.64 -8.81
N THR A 377 -24.91 -10.06 -8.25
CA THR A 377 -24.49 -9.74 -6.89
C THR A 377 -23.05 -9.22 -6.90
N LEU A 378 -22.70 -8.44 -5.87
CA LEU A 378 -21.39 -7.84 -5.68
C LEU A 378 -20.83 -8.26 -4.32
N LYS A 379 -19.84 -9.15 -4.34
CA LYS A 379 -19.07 -9.51 -3.16
C LYS A 379 -18.05 -8.41 -2.82
N LEU A 380 -18.03 -7.90 -1.60
CA LEU A 380 -16.95 -7.00 -1.17
C LEU A 380 -15.65 -7.80 -1.03
N PRO A 381 -14.54 -7.38 -1.64
CA PRO A 381 -13.27 -8.08 -1.51
C PRO A 381 -12.54 -7.64 -0.23
N ASP A 382 -11.76 -8.54 0.37
CA ASP A 382 -11.13 -8.33 1.69
C ASP A 382 -10.04 -7.24 1.68
N ASN A 383 -9.54 -6.88 0.50
CA ASN A 383 -8.56 -5.82 0.27
C ASN A 383 -9.18 -4.43 0.02
N LEU A 384 -10.50 -4.29 0.12
CA LEU A 384 -11.21 -3.01 0.00
C LEU A 384 -11.39 -2.35 1.37
N PHE A 385 -10.85 -1.15 1.53
CA PHE A 385 -11.01 -0.30 2.70
C PHE A 385 -11.93 0.88 2.37
N ILE A 386 -12.92 1.13 3.22
CA ILE A 386 -13.91 2.19 3.07
C ILE A 386 -13.62 3.26 4.12
N ILE A 387 -13.42 4.50 3.67
CA ILE A 387 -13.16 5.66 4.53
C ILE A 387 -14.28 6.67 4.33
N GLY A 388 -15.06 6.96 5.37
CA GLY A 388 -16.02 8.06 5.37
C GLY A 388 -15.40 9.32 5.98
N THR A 389 -15.49 10.47 5.32
CA THR A 389 -15.07 11.76 5.91
C THR A 389 -16.28 12.57 6.35
N VAL A 390 -16.12 13.30 7.45
CA VAL A 390 -17.20 14.04 8.10
C VAL A 390 -16.69 15.42 8.54
N ASN A 391 -17.38 16.47 8.09
CA ASN A 391 -17.19 17.81 8.65
C ASN A 391 -18.10 18.03 9.87
N VAL A 392 -17.49 18.52 10.95
CA VAL A 392 -18.16 18.88 12.21
C VAL A 392 -19.00 20.16 12.09
N ASP A 393 -18.58 21.05 11.21
CA ASP A 393 -19.02 22.46 11.17
C ASP A 393 -20.37 22.66 10.45
N GLU A 394 -20.86 21.64 9.74
CA GLU A 394 -22.04 21.72 8.86
C GLU A 394 -23.28 21.04 9.45
N THR A 395 -24.47 21.59 9.15
CA THR A 395 -25.78 21.02 9.52
C THR A 395 -26.03 19.70 8.79
N THR A 396 -25.51 18.62 9.37
CA THR A 396 -25.48 17.28 8.77
C THR A 396 -26.24 16.28 9.63
N TYR A 397 -26.45 15.08 9.09
CA TYR A 397 -27.18 14.04 9.81
C TYR A 397 -26.26 13.35 10.83
N MET A 398 -26.76 13.17 12.05
CA MET A 398 -26.08 12.35 13.04
C MET A 398 -26.03 10.88 12.59
N PHE A 399 -24.93 10.21 12.89
CA PHE A 399 -24.81 8.78 12.65
C PHE A 399 -25.69 7.97 13.59
N SER A 400 -26.40 7.00 13.02
CA SER A 400 -27.10 6.01 13.83
C SER A 400 -26.09 5.04 14.50
N PRO A 401 -26.44 4.43 15.65
CA PRO A 401 -25.63 3.38 16.26
C PRO A 401 -25.28 2.24 15.30
N LYS A 402 -26.15 1.95 14.33
CA LYS A 402 -25.91 0.91 13.30
C LYS A 402 -24.66 1.17 12.47
N VAL A 403 -24.35 2.44 12.20
CA VAL A 403 -23.16 2.86 11.46
C VAL A 403 -21.94 2.87 12.38
N LEU A 404 -22.05 3.53 13.55
CA LEU A 404 -20.96 3.68 14.51
C LEU A 404 -20.48 2.33 15.08
N ASP A 405 -21.37 1.36 15.24
CA ASP A 405 -21.00 0.00 15.66
C ASP A 405 -20.10 -0.69 14.62
N ARG A 406 -20.17 -0.29 13.35
CA ARG A 406 -19.46 -0.95 12.25
C ARG A 406 -18.20 -0.22 11.80
N ALA A 407 -17.93 0.97 12.32
CA ALA A 407 -16.75 1.76 11.99
C ALA A 407 -15.93 2.13 13.23
N ASN A 408 -14.63 2.36 13.06
CA ASN A 408 -13.86 3.16 14.00
C ASN A 408 -14.01 4.64 13.65
N THR A 409 -14.17 5.50 14.65
CA THR A 409 -14.29 6.95 14.44
C THR A 409 -13.02 7.65 14.89
N ILE A 410 -12.29 8.30 13.98
CA ILE A 410 -11.04 9.00 14.28
C ILE A 410 -11.26 10.49 14.13
N GLU A 411 -10.98 11.23 15.20
CA GLU A 411 -11.15 12.68 15.27
C GLU A 411 -9.86 13.41 14.90
N PHE A 412 -9.96 14.32 13.94
CA PHE A 412 -8.90 15.19 13.47
C PHE A 412 -9.02 16.55 14.16
N GLU A 413 -8.20 16.73 15.19
CA GLU A 413 -8.10 17.99 15.90
C GLU A 413 -7.31 19.02 15.07
N THR A 414 -7.68 20.30 15.19
CA THR A 414 -6.94 21.38 14.54
C THR A 414 -5.63 21.62 15.28
N VAL A 415 -4.51 21.42 14.59
CA VAL A 415 -3.18 21.78 15.11
C VAL A 415 -3.04 23.29 15.12
N SER A 416 -2.46 23.86 16.18
CA SER A 416 -2.19 25.31 16.24
C SER A 416 -1.26 25.73 15.09
N ALA A 417 -1.46 26.92 14.55
CA ALA A 417 -0.63 27.43 13.46
C ALA A 417 0.87 27.44 13.83
N TRP A 418 1.18 27.78 15.08
CA TRP A 418 2.55 27.72 15.60
C TRP A 418 3.12 26.32 15.54
N ASN A 419 2.39 25.33 16.07
CA ASN A 419 2.84 23.94 16.05
C ASN A 419 3.02 23.47 14.61
N TYR A 420 2.03 23.67 13.74
CA TYR A 420 2.08 23.28 12.33
C TYR A 420 3.29 23.88 11.59
N MET A 421 3.56 25.18 11.77
CA MET A 421 4.70 25.86 11.15
C MET A 421 6.05 25.49 11.77
N SER A 422 6.06 25.05 13.03
CA SER A 422 7.27 24.66 13.77
C SER A 422 7.55 23.15 13.75
N SER A 423 6.63 22.34 13.20
CA SER A 423 6.69 20.87 13.12
C SER A 423 7.86 20.32 12.29
N SER A 424 8.71 21.17 11.71
CA SER A 424 9.90 20.78 10.95
C SER A 424 10.96 20.03 11.79
N ASN A 425 10.82 19.98 13.12
CA ASN A 425 11.89 19.56 14.03
C ASN A 425 11.63 18.27 14.84
N ASN A 426 10.46 17.61 14.71
CA ASN A 426 10.22 16.33 15.39
C ASN A 426 10.78 15.16 14.55
N SER A 427 11.95 14.66 14.94
CA SER A 427 12.79 13.76 14.14
C SER A 427 12.58 12.26 14.40
N GLY A 428 11.52 11.86 15.12
CA GLY A 428 11.29 10.46 15.51
C GLY A 428 10.20 9.76 14.69
N ASP A 429 10.55 8.65 14.03
CA ASP A 429 9.61 7.75 13.34
C ASP A 429 8.82 6.87 14.34
N PHE A 430 7.82 6.11 13.86
CA PHE A 430 7.06 5.12 14.64
C PHE A 430 7.97 4.21 15.50
N GLU A 431 7.54 3.89 16.72
CA GLU A 431 8.36 3.16 17.69
C GLU A 431 8.23 1.63 17.55
N GLY A 432 7.10 1.13 17.04
CA GLY A 432 6.84 -0.30 16.86
C GLY A 432 7.32 -0.86 15.51
N ASP A 433 6.79 -2.03 15.10
CA ASP A 433 7.04 -2.64 13.80
C ASP A 433 6.36 -1.82 12.69
N ILE A 434 7.15 -0.93 12.09
CA ILE A 434 6.78 -0.03 10.99
C ILE A 434 6.22 -0.80 9.78
N GLY A 435 6.84 -1.94 9.45
CA GLY A 435 6.43 -2.76 8.31
C GLY A 435 5.12 -3.50 8.58
N TYR A 436 4.88 -3.90 9.84
CA TYR A 436 3.57 -4.39 10.25
C TYR A 436 2.51 -3.31 10.17
N LEU A 437 2.77 -2.13 10.75
CA LEU A 437 1.81 -1.03 10.84
C LEU A 437 1.31 -0.57 9.46
N GLN A 438 2.21 -0.50 8.48
CA GLN A 438 1.91 0.10 7.16
C GLN A 438 1.39 -0.89 6.12
N ASP A 439 1.38 -2.19 6.41
CA ASP A 439 0.77 -3.20 5.54
C ASP A 439 -0.63 -3.57 6.06
N PRO A 440 -1.71 -3.00 5.52
CA PRO A 440 -3.06 -3.24 6.04
C PRO A 440 -3.58 -4.67 5.78
N LEU A 441 -2.97 -5.43 4.86
CA LEU A 441 -3.39 -6.81 4.55
C LEU A 441 -2.67 -7.85 5.43
N ARG A 442 -1.58 -7.47 6.09
CA ARG A 442 -0.89 -8.34 7.04
C ARG A 442 -1.77 -8.62 8.27
N ASP A 443 -1.94 -9.90 8.57
CA ASP A 443 -2.83 -10.45 9.60
C ASP A 443 -4.33 -10.15 9.34
N SER A 444 -4.75 -10.25 8.08
CA SER A 444 -6.16 -10.07 7.68
C SER A 444 -7.16 -11.00 8.41
N ASP A 445 -6.66 -12.09 9.01
CA ASP A 445 -7.42 -13.05 9.80
C ASP A 445 -7.80 -12.55 11.21
N ILE A 446 -7.22 -11.43 11.70
CA ILE A 446 -7.56 -10.85 13.02
C ILE A 446 -9.06 -10.54 13.14
N SER A 447 -9.68 -10.13 12.03
CA SER A 447 -11.13 -9.85 11.94
C SER A 447 -12.00 -11.07 12.26
N ASN A 448 -11.44 -12.30 12.19
CA ASN A 448 -12.13 -13.56 12.45
C ASN A 448 -11.93 -14.09 13.87
N LEU A 449 -11.01 -13.52 14.66
CA LEU A 449 -10.73 -14.00 16.02
C LEU A 449 -11.99 -13.92 16.88
N ASN A 450 -12.39 -15.05 17.45
CA ASN A 450 -13.52 -15.13 18.37
C ASN A 450 -13.08 -14.84 19.81
N ILE A 451 -14.01 -14.87 20.76
CA ILE A 451 -13.72 -14.51 22.15
C ILE A 451 -12.77 -15.51 22.85
N GLU A 452 -12.79 -16.79 22.45
CA GLU A 452 -11.89 -17.82 22.98
C GLU A 452 -10.47 -17.59 22.47
N ASP A 453 -10.30 -17.31 21.17
CA ASP A 453 -9.00 -16.97 20.59
C ASP A 453 -8.39 -15.74 21.27
N LEU A 454 -9.20 -14.70 21.47
CA LEU A 454 -8.78 -13.46 22.14
C LEU A 454 -8.37 -13.74 23.59
N LYS A 455 -9.15 -14.55 24.30
CA LYS A 455 -8.83 -14.95 25.68
C LYS A 455 -7.50 -15.68 25.74
N ASP A 456 -7.25 -16.63 24.85
CA ASP A 456 -6.01 -17.41 24.83
C ASP A 456 -4.79 -16.51 24.59
N ILE A 457 -4.91 -15.51 23.72
CA ILE A 457 -3.86 -14.51 23.47
C ILE A 457 -3.61 -13.68 24.74
N PHE A 458 -4.65 -13.03 25.28
CA PHE A 458 -4.49 -12.08 26.38
C PHE A 458 -4.18 -12.74 27.73
N SER A 459 -4.59 -14.00 27.94
CA SER A 459 -4.29 -14.72 29.18
C SER A 459 -2.78 -14.93 29.38
N GLY A 460 -2.00 -14.93 28.30
CA GLY A 460 -0.53 -15.04 28.34
C GLY A 460 0.21 -13.71 28.52
N ILE A 461 -0.50 -12.59 28.59
CA ILE A 461 0.07 -11.24 28.65
C ILE A 461 -0.13 -10.66 30.06
N THR A 462 0.93 -10.08 30.61
CA THR A 462 0.92 -9.47 31.95
C THR A 462 1.22 -7.98 31.91
N PHE A 463 0.83 -7.26 32.96
CA PHE A 463 1.15 -5.86 33.19
C PHE A 463 1.35 -5.64 34.69
N GLU A 464 2.51 -5.14 35.12
CA GLU A 464 2.83 -4.90 36.55
C GLU A 464 2.56 -6.11 37.48
N GLY A 465 2.60 -7.33 36.93
CA GLY A 465 2.31 -8.58 37.64
C GLY A 465 0.85 -9.05 37.56
N ASP A 466 -0.06 -8.22 37.06
CA ASP A 466 -1.47 -8.56 36.84
C ASP A 466 -1.72 -9.17 35.45
N ASN A 467 -2.81 -9.92 35.33
CA ASN A 467 -3.25 -10.49 34.06
C ASN A 467 -3.98 -9.45 33.21
N LEU A 468 -3.59 -9.31 31.93
CA LEU A 468 -4.16 -8.30 31.05
C LEU A 468 -5.61 -8.61 30.66
N TRP A 469 -5.99 -9.88 30.48
CA TRP A 469 -7.36 -10.26 30.16
C TRP A 469 -8.34 -9.83 31.25
N ASP A 470 -8.03 -10.15 32.51
CA ASP A 470 -8.87 -9.79 33.66
C ASP A 470 -8.96 -8.26 33.81
N THR A 471 -7.85 -7.55 33.59
CA THR A 471 -7.81 -6.09 33.63
C THR A 471 -8.70 -5.48 32.54
N LEU A 472 -8.57 -5.91 31.28
CA LEU A 472 -9.40 -5.43 30.18
C LEU A 472 -10.89 -5.72 30.41
N ALA A 473 -11.22 -6.89 30.95
CA ALA A 473 -12.59 -7.24 31.30
C ALA A 473 -13.15 -6.28 32.36
N MET A 474 -12.40 -6.01 33.44
CA MET A 474 -12.79 -5.07 34.49
C MET A 474 -13.00 -3.65 33.94
N GLU A 475 -12.10 -3.17 33.09
CA GLU A 475 -12.21 -1.83 32.49
C GLU A 475 -13.43 -1.73 31.56
N LEU A 476 -13.61 -2.71 30.66
CA LEU A 476 -14.78 -2.75 29.78
C LEU A 476 -16.10 -2.81 30.58
N THR A 477 -16.15 -3.57 31.67
CA THR A 477 -17.32 -3.60 32.56
C THR A 477 -17.60 -2.23 33.16
N ALA A 478 -16.59 -1.51 33.66
CA ALA A 478 -16.77 -0.18 34.25
C ALA A 478 -17.37 0.83 33.26
N PHE A 479 -16.87 0.85 32.02
CA PHE A 479 -17.43 1.68 30.94
C PHE A 479 -18.85 1.24 30.57
N GLN A 480 -19.08 -0.06 30.40
CA GLN A 480 -20.38 -0.62 30.01
C GLN A 480 -21.47 -0.32 31.04
N GLU A 481 -21.20 -0.51 32.33
CA GLU A 481 -22.16 -0.25 33.42
C GLU A 481 -22.52 1.24 33.50
N THR A 482 -21.54 2.12 33.31
CA THR A 482 -21.76 3.58 33.32
C THR A 482 -22.65 4.03 32.18
N LEU A 483 -22.46 3.46 30.99
CA LEU A 483 -23.25 3.78 29.79
C LEU A 483 -24.67 3.22 29.83
N LYS A 484 -24.87 2.08 30.52
CA LYS A 484 -26.16 1.41 30.67
C LYS A 484 -27.23 2.33 31.29
N GLY A 485 -26.82 3.23 32.18
CA GLY A 485 -27.71 4.21 32.82
C GLY A 485 -28.42 5.17 31.85
N SER A 486 -27.85 5.41 30.67
CA SER A 486 -28.42 6.29 29.64
C SER A 486 -28.77 5.58 28.33
N GLY A 487 -28.75 4.24 28.31
CA GLY A 487 -29.09 3.45 27.11
C GLY A 487 -28.04 3.51 25.99
N PHE A 488 -26.79 3.84 26.33
CA PHE A 488 -25.65 3.87 25.40
C PHE A 488 -24.70 2.67 25.59
N ASP A 489 -25.14 1.63 26.29
CA ASP A 489 -24.31 0.44 26.50
C ASP A 489 -23.99 -0.26 25.17
N PHE A 490 -22.97 -1.11 25.21
CA PHE A 490 -22.47 -1.79 24.04
C PHE A 490 -22.46 -3.30 24.24
N GLY A 491 -22.76 -4.05 23.17
CA GLY A 491 -22.78 -5.51 23.16
C GLY A 491 -21.43 -6.13 22.80
N PHE A 492 -21.43 -7.46 22.66
CA PHE A 492 -20.24 -8.26 22.37
C PHE A 492 -19.46 -7.82 21.12
N ARG A 493 -20.13 -7.25 20.11
CA ARG A 493 -19.48 -6.77 18.88
C ARG A 493 -18.44 -5.70 19.16
N VAL A 494 -18.81 -4.70 19.96
CA VAL A 494 -17.90 -3.61 20.34
C VAL A 494 -16.76 -4.15 21.19
N ILE A 495 -17.06 -5.05 22.13
CA ILE A 495 -16.05 -5.71 22.96
C ILE A 495 -15.02 -6.44 22.08
N ASN A 496 -15.47 -7.27 21.14
CA ASN A 496 -14.60 -8.02 20.26
C ASN A 496 -13.74 -7.10 19.38
N GLU A 497 -14.32 -6.01 18.86
CA GLU A 497 -13.57 -5.06 18.04
C GLU A 497 -12.50 -4.31 18.85
N ILE A 498 -12.81 -3.85 20.06
CA ILE A 498 -11.82 -3.26 20.97
C ILE A 498 -10.69 -4.26 21.24
N LEU A 499 -11.03 -5.50 21.59
CA LEU A 499 -10.03 -6.53 21.88
C LEU A 499 -9.17 -6.88 20.65
N ARG A 500 -9.76 -6.95 19.45
CA ARG A 500 -9.00 -7.15 18.20
C ARG A 500 -8.06 -5.98 17.92
N PHE A 501 -8.48 -4.75 18.16
CA PHE A 501 -7.59 -3.58 18.08
C PHE A 501 -6.43 -3.70 19.07
N MET A 502 -6.70 -4.12 20.31
CA MET A 502 -5.66 -4.37 21.31
C MET A 502 -4.67 -5.46 20.86
N VAL A 503 -5.12 -6.51 20.16
CA VAL A 503 -4.23 -7.52 19.56
C VAL A 503 -3.34 -6.92 18.47
N VAL A 504 -3.91 -6.13 17.55
CA VAL A 504 -3.14 -5.46 16.49
C VAL A 504 -2.08 -4.54 17.10
N ALA A 505 -2.45 -3.74 18.10
CA ALA A 505 -1.53 -2.86 18.81
C ALA A 505 -0.42 -3.63 19.53
N TRP A 506 -0.76 -4.73 20.21
CA TRP A 506 0.21 -5.62 20.86
C TRP A 506 1.19 -6.23 19.86
N ARG A 507 0.71 -6.65 18.68
CA ARG A 507 1.57 -7.17 17.59
C ARG A 507 2.48 -6.08 17.02
N TYR A 508 1.95 -4.88 16.82
CA TYR A 508 2.74 -3.71 16.41
C TYR A 508 3.88 -3.42 17.39
N GLU A 509 3.69 -3.61 18.70
CA GLU A 509 4.75 -3.49 19.69
C GLU A 509 5.66 -4.73 19.83
N ASN A 510 5.66 -5.62 18.84
CA ASN A 510 6.44 -6.87 18.81
C ASN A 510 5.99 -7.92 19.84
N SER A 511 4.71 -7.92 20.22
CA SER A 511 4.09 -8.95 21.04
C SER A 511 4.79 -9.19 22.40
N PRO A 512 5.03 -8.14 23.21
CA PRO A 512 5.74 -8.28 24.48
C PRO A 512 4.92 -9.12 25.47
N ARG A 513 5.61 -9.94 26.28
CA ARG A 513 4.95 -10.71 27.35
C ARG A 513 4.44 -9.83 28.48
N GLU A 514 5.23 -8.82 28.84
CA GLU A 514 4.85 -7.77 29.77
C GLU A 514 4.58 -6.50 28.96
N TRP A 515 3.32 -6.09 28.88
CA TRP A 515 2.91 -5.01 27.98
C TRP A 515 2.43 -3.80 28.77
N ASN A 516 3.32 -2.83 29.00
CA ASN A 516 3.03 -1.63 29.81
C ASN A 516 2.30 -0.52 29.07
N ASN A 517 2.38 -0.49 27.74
CA ASN A 517 1.78 0.58 26.93
C ASN A 517 0.32 0.29 26.51
N TRP A 518 -0.29 -0.80 26.99
CA TRP A 518 -1.67 -1.18 26.63
C TRP A 518 -2.69 -0.06 26.90
N VAL A 519 -2.46 0.72 27.98
CA VAL A 519 -3.32 1.82 28.40
C VAL A 519 -3.51 2.86 27.28
N ARG A 520 -2.46 3.15 26.51
CA ARG A 520 -2.49 4.09 25.37
C ARG A 520 -3.46 3.63 24.29
N TYR A 521 -3.42 2.34 23.94
CA TYR A 521 -4.29 1.77 22.91
C TYR A 521 -5.73 1.58 23.40
N PHE A 522 -5.92 1.30 24.68
CA PHE A 522 -7.24 1.23 25.28
C PHE A 522 -7.90 2.63 25.36
N ASP A 523 -7.13 3.67 25.71
CA ASP A 523 -7.57 5.08 25.65
C ASP A 523 -8.03 5.44 24.22
N ALA A 524 -7.25 5.07 23.21
CA ALA A 524 -7.62 5.26 21.81
C ALA A 524 -8.96 4.57 21.48
N GLN A 525 -9.20 3.36 21.96
CA GLN A 525 -10.46 2.64 21.74
C GLN A 525 -11.66 3.22 22.49
N ILE A 526 -11.46 3.78 23.69
CA ILE A 526 -12.50 4.54 24.38
C ILE A 526 -12.93 5.70 23.48
N LYS A 527 -11.98 6.51 22.99
CA LYS A 527 -12.26 7.66 22.11
C LYS A 527 -12.85 7.25 20.75
N GLN A 528 -12.38 6.16 20.13
CA GLN A 528 -12.74 5.78 18.76
C GLN A 528 -13.98 4.89 18.65
N LYS A 529 -14.35 4.17 19.71
CA LYS A 529 -15.40 3.14 19.66
C LYS A 529 -16.50 3.30 20.71
N ILE A 530 -16.16 3.82 21.89
CA ILE A 530 -17.11 3.97 23.00
C ILE A 530 -17.78 5.35 22.96
N LEU A 531 -16.99 6.42 22.98
CA LEU A 531 -17.47 7.80 23.03
C LEU A 531 -18.30 8.25 21.80
N PRO A 532 -18.06 7.77 20.56
CA PRO A 532 -18.81 8.23 19.38
C PRO A 532 -20.33 8.11 19.46
N LYS A 533 -20.82 7.18 20.27
CA LYS A 533 -22.26 6.94 20.45
C LYS A 533 -22.94 8.01 21.29
N LEU A 534 -22.19 8.75 22.09
CA LEU A 534 -22.72 9.68 23.07
C LEU A 534 -23.29 10.92 22.38
N HIS A 535 -24.59 11.14 22.58
CA HIS A 535 -25.28 12.35 22.16
C HIS A 535 -26.52 12.58 23.03
N GLY A 536 -26.93 13.83 23.19
CA GLY A 536 -28.17 14.14 23.89
C GLY A 536 -28.16 15.45 24.66
N SER A 537 -29.29 15.71 25.31
CA SER A 537 -29.46 16.86 26.20
C SER A 537 -28.76 16.67 27.54
N GLU A 538 -28.54 17.76 28.27
CA GLU A 538 -27.87 17.73 29.58
C GLU A 538 -28.54 16.77 30.57
N LYS A 539 -29.87 16.72 30.57
CA LYS A 539 -30.65 15.81 31.42
C LYS A 539 -30.41 14.33 31.08
N ALA A 540 -30.15 14.03 29.82
CA ALA A 540 -30.00 12.65 29.34
C ALA A 540 -28.58 12.10 29.58
N ILE A 541 -27.55 12.93 29.40
CA ILE A 541 -26.16 12.45 29.37
C ILE A 541 -25.19 13.15 30.32
N GLY A 542 -25.57 14.24 31.00
CA GLY A 542 -24.66 15.01 31.85
C GLY A 542 -24.00 14.20 32.98
N ASN A 543 -24.79 13.35 33.66
CA ASN A 543 -24.26 12.44 34.69
C ASN A 543 -23.35 11.37 34.10
N VAL A 544 -23.69 10.84 32.91
CA VAL A 544 -22.87 9.82 32.25
C VAL A 544 -21.52 10.40 31.83
N LEU A 545 -21.48 11.61 31.25
CA LEU A 545 -20.22 12.27 30.92
C LEU A 545 -19.34 12.49 32.16
N THR A 546 -19.95 12.88 33.28
CA THR A 546 -19.24 13.07 34.56
C THR A 546 -18.67 11.76 35.07
N ASN A 547 -19.45 10.68 35.08
CA ASN A 547 -19.00 9.37 35.56
C ASN A 547 -17.91 8.78 34.66
N LEU A 548 -18.06 8.88 33.33
CA LEU A 548 -17.05 8.45 32.38
C LEU A 548 -15.74 9.24 32.54
N PHE A 549 -15.84 10.55 32.78
CA PHE A 549 -14.67 11.39 33.02
C PHE A 549 -13.90 10.91 34.24
N ASN A 550 -14.60 10.64 35.35
CA ASN A 550 -13.98 10.12 36.57
C ASN A 550 -13.35 8.72 36.37
N ILE A 551 -13.92 7.85 35.53
CA ILE A 551 -13.29 6.56 35.18
C ILE A 551 -11.95 6.74 34.47
N CYS A 552 -11.79 7.84 33.72
CA CYS A 552 -10.55 8.16 33.00
C CYS A 552 -9.44 8.72 33.91
N LEU A 553 -9.75 9.10 35.14
CA LEU A 553 -8.77 9.57 36.13
C LEU A 553 -8.09 8.39 36.83
N ILE A 554 -6.89 8.62 37.37
CA ILE A 554 -6.22 7.64 38.24
C ILE A 554 -7.06 7.43 39.51
N ASP A 555 -7.52 8.52 40.13
CA ASP A 555 -8.44 8.46 41.27
C ASP A 555 -9.89 8.59 40.80
N ARG A 556 -10.57 7.45 40.70
CA ARG A 556 -11.94 7.34 40.18
C ARG A 556 -13.02 7.89 41.10
N ASN A 557 -12.73 8.10 42.38
CA ASN A 557 -13.75 8.42 43.40
C ASN A 557 -13.83 9.90 43.76
N ASN A 558 -13.07 10.76 43.10
CA ASN A 558 -13.00 12.18 43.44
C ASN A 558 -14.25 12.99 43.05
N ASN A 559 -15.21 12.38 42.34
CA ASN A 559 -16.46 13.01 41.89
C ASN A 559 -16.20 14.36 41.22
N GLU A 560 -15.14 14.41 40.43
CA GLU A 560 -14.70 15.63 39.80
C GLU A 560 -15.68 16.09 38.73
N ASN A 561 -15.86 17.40 38.65
CA ASN A 561 -16.68 17.99 37.60
C ASN A 561 -15.79 18.28 36.38
N PRO A 562 -16.00 17.58 35.25
CA PRO A 562 -15.15 17.73 34.05
C PRO A 562 -15.01 19.19 33.59
N LYS A 563 -16.03 20.02 33.80
CA LYS A 563 -16.05 21.43 33.37
C LYS A 563 -14.97 22.27 34.05
N ASN A 564 -14.69 22.00 35.33
CA ASN A 564 -13.86 22.85 36.18
C ASN A 564 -12.52 22.21 36.54
N THR A 565 -12.36 20.91 36.31
CA THR A 565 -11.11 20.19 36.54
C THR A 565 -10.03 20.62 35.55
N ILE A 566 -8.83 20.89 36.04
CA ILE A 566 -7.61 20.99 35.22
C ILE A 566 -7.14 19.56 34.95
N VAL A 567 -7.04 19.19 33.68
CA VAL A 567 -6.69 17.82 33.28
C VAL A 567 -5.20 17.82 32.94
N ASN A 568 -4.40 17.14 33.75
CA ASN A 568 -2.99 16.89 33.47
C ASN A 568 -2.80 15.43 33.05
N LYS A 569 -1.78 15.16 32.24
CA LYS A 569 -1.47 13.81 31.77
C LYS A 569 -1.16 12.85 32.92
N ASP A 570 -0.48 13.32 33.96
CA ASP A 570 -0.06 12.49 35.10
C ASP A 570 -1.20 12.11 36.06
N ASP A 571 -2.33 12.81 36.01
CA ASP A 571 -3.51 12.55 36.86
C ASP A 571 -4.53 11.64 36.15
N CYS A 572 -4.30 11.33 34.87
CA CYS A 572 -5.22 10.60 34.02
C CYS A 572 -4.69 9.23 33.63
N ARG A 573 -5.53 8.21 33.79
CA ARG A 573 -5.28 6.90 33.21
C ARG A 573 -5.56 6.90 31.72
N TYR A 574 -6.65 7.54 31.30
CA TYR A 574 -7.10 7.64 29.90
C TYR A 574 -7.18 9.13 29.50
N TYR A 575 -6.01 9.72 29.27
CA TYR A 575 -5.86 11.18 29.12
C TYR A 575 -6.62 11.75 27.93
N THR A 576 -6.52 11.13 26.76
CA THR A 576 -7.16 11.67 25.54
C THR A 576 -8.68 11.56 25.61
N SER A 577 -9.20 10.47 26.21
CA SER A 577 -10.63 10.32 26.49
C SER A 577 -11.11 11.30 27.55
N ALA A 578 -10.34 11.56 28.61
CA ALA A 578 -10.67 12.54 29.64
C ALA A 578 -10.78 13.96 29.05
N LEU A 579 -9.86 14.35 28.16
CA LEU A 579 -9.93 15.63 27.45
C LEU A 579 -11.19 15.73 26.59
N LYS A 580 -11.50 14.70 25.79
CA LYS A 580 -12.71 14.70 24.97
C LYS A 580 -13.99 14.80 25.80
N LEU A 581 -14.09 14.04 26.88
CA LEU A 581 -15.24 14.08 27.80
C LEU A 581 -15.38 15.46 28.47
N LYS A 582 -14.27 16.11 28.80
CA LYS A 582 -14.26 17.49 29.31
C LYS A 582 -14.78 18.47 28.28
N ASP A 583 -14.35 18.38 27.02
CA ASP A 583 -14.82 19.29 25.97
C ASP A 583 -16.29 19.06 25.66
N MET A 584 -16.74 17.80 25.60
CA MET A 584 -18.16 17.46 25.48
C MET A 584 -18.99 18.03 26.64
N ALA A 585 -18.48 17.97 27.87
CA ALA A 585 -19.17 18.53 29.03
C ALA A 585 -19.26 20.07 28.99
N LYS A 586 -18.26 20.76 28.43
CA LYS A 586 -18.34 22.22 28.19
C LYS A 586 -19.40 22.55 27.14
N VAL A 587 -19.37 21.88 25.98
CA VAL A 587 -20.37 22.08 24.92
C VAL A 587 -21.78 21.83 25.44
N LEU A 588 -21.97 20.75 26.21
CA LEU A 588 -23.27 20.44 26.83
C LEU A 588 -23.75 21.53 27.79
N SER A 589 -22.83 22.18 28.50
CA SER A 589 -23.13 23.30 29.39
C SER A 589 -23.60 24.53 28.60
N ASP A 590 -22.90 24.82 27.51
CA ASP A 590 -23.09 26.06 26.74
C ASP A 590 -24.30 25.94 25.79
N GLN A 591 -24.46 24.79 25.15
CA GLN A 591 -25.46 24.54 24.11
C GLN A 591 -26.66 23.72 24.58
N ARG A 592 -26.64 23.18 25.81
CA ARG A 592 -27.66 22.26 26.39
C ARG A 592 -27.86 20.94 25.64
N TYR A 593 -27.06 20.71 24.60
CA TYR A 593 -27.01 19.51 23.79
C TYR A 593 -25.56 19.28 23.38
N VAL A 594 -25.14 18.02 23.32
CA VAL A 594 -23.82 17.65 22.78
C VAL A 594 -23.93 16.36 22.01
N SER A 595 -23.10 16.20 21.00
CA SER A 595 -22.80 14.95 20.32
C SER A 595 -21.28 14.75 20.31
N PHE A 596 -20.81 13.53 20.07
CA PHE A 596 -19.37 13.27 19.97
C PHE A 596 -18.67 14.08 18.88
N ILE A 597 -19.39 14.48 17.84
CA ILE A 597 -18.85 15.27 16.73
C ILE A 597 -18.53 16.70 17.18
N ASN A 598 -19.10 17.19 18.29
CA ASN A 598 -18.90 18.54 18.82
C ASN A 598 -17.59 18.77 19.57
#